data_AF-A0A2A4RUL2-F1
#
_entry.id   AF-A0A2A4RUL2-F1
#
_cell.length_a   1.000
_cell.length_b   1.000
_cell.length_c   1.000
_cell.angle_alpha   90.00
_cell.angle_beta   90.00
_cell.angle_gamma   90.00
#
_symmetry.space_group_name_H-M   'P 1'
#
loop_
_entity.id
_entity.type
_entity.pdbx_description
1 polymer ?
#
loop_
_entity_poly.entity_id
_entity_poly.type
_entity_poly.pdbx_seq_one_letter_code
_entity_poly.pdbx_strand_id
1 'polypeptide(L)' 'MASERLQRRIDILLDEADQAIAQSEWSVVRDRAQNVLALDPDNGDAATFLAAADRALASGSQPPAATPTPI' A
#
# COMPACT_ATOMS: atom_id res chain seq x y z
N MET A 1 16.12 -14.72 17.53
CA MET A 1 17.01 -14.90 16.36
C MET A 1 16.30 -15.07 15.02
N ALA A 2 15.25 -15.90 14.88
CA ALA A 2 14.49 -15.99 13.61
C ALA A 2 13.51 -14.82 13.41
N SER A 3 12.82 -14.43 14.47
CA SER A 3 11.83 -13.34 14.46
C SER A 3 12.45 -11.97 14.14
N GLU A 4 13.69 -11.69 14.60
CA GLU A 4 14.39 -10.44 14.30
C GLU A 4 14.74 -10.29 12.81
N ARG A 5 15.01 -11.40 12.12
CA ARG A 5 15.26 -11.39 10.67
C ARG A 5 13.97 -11.12 9.90
N LEU A 6 12.86 -11.69 10.37
CA LEU A 6 11.53 -11.44 9.82
C LEU A 6 11.12 -9.98 10.03
N GLN A 7 11.27 -9.48 11.25
CA GLN A 7 10.97 -8.09 11.60
C GLN A 7 11.77 -7.11 10.75
N ARG A 8 13.09 -7.32 10.63
CA ARG A 8 13.94 -6.48 9.77
C ARG A 8 13.48 -6.52 8.31
N ARG A 9 12.99 -7.66 7.82
CA ARG A 9 12.46 -7.74 6.45
C ARG A 9 11.17 -6.94 6.30
N ILE A 10 10.30 -6.96 7.30
CA ILE A 10 9.09 -6.14 7.36
C ILE A 10 9.47 -4.66 7.36
N ASP A 11 10.40 -4.24 8.24
CA ASP A 11 10.85 -2.85 8.34
C ASP A 11 11.39 -2.34 6.98
N ILE A 12 12.22 -3.14 6.30
CA ILE A 12 12.74 -2.79 4.96
C ILE A 12 11.61 -2.63 3.93
N LEU A 13 10.60 -3.52 3.95
CA LEU A 13 9.48 -3.43 3.03
C LEU A 13 8.59 -2.22 3.31
N LEU A 14 8.44 -1.82 4.58
CA LEU A 14 7.71 -0.62 4.98
C LEU A 14 8.46 0.65 4.55
N ASP A 15 9.78 0.71 4.73
CA ASP A 15 10.62 1.80 4.21
C ASP A 15 10.52 1.92 2.68
N GLU A 16 10.57 0.80 1.96
CA GLU A 16 10.39 0.79 0.50
C GLU A 16 8.99 1.27 0.09
N ALA A 17 7.95 0.90 0.85
CA ALA A 17 6.59 1.37 0.62
C ALA A 17 6.48 2.89 0.83
N ASP A 18 7.09 3.44 1.89
CA ASP A 18 7.08 4.87 2.18
C ASP A 18 7.80 5.68 1.09
N GLN A 19 8.96 5.21 0.62
CA GLN A 19 9.66 5.82 -0.51
C GLN A 19 8.84 5.78 -1.81
N ALA A 20 8.10 4.70 -2.04
CA ALA A 20 7.21 4.61 -3.19
C ALA A 20 6.01 5.59 -3.07
N ILE A 21 5.49 5.80 -1.86
CA ILE A 21 4.46 6.84 -1.60
C ILE A 21 5.01 8.22 -1.96
N ALA A 22 6.23 8.54 -1.53
CA ALA A 22 6.88 9.82 -1.86
C ALA A 22 7.01 10.05 -3.38
N GLN A 23 7.19 8.97 -4.15
CA GLN A 23 7.25 9.00 -5.61
C GLN A 23 5.89 8.81 -6.29
N SER A 24 4.80 8.69 -5.53
CA SER A 24 3.45 8.37 -6.03
C SER A 24 3.38 7.05 -6.82
N GLU A 25 4.31 6.12 -6.56
CA GLU A 25 4.36 4.80 -7.18
C GLU A 25 3.42 3.81 -6.46
N TRP A 26 2.12 4.08 -6.50
CA TRP A 26 1.10 3.32 -5.77
C TRP A 26 1.09 1.82 -6.10
N SER A 27 1.49 1.44 -7.32
CA SER A 27 1.66 0.03 -7.71
C SER A 27 2.70 -0.69 -6.84
N VAL A 28 3.82 0.00 -6.55
CA VAL A 28 4.91 -0.52 -5.71
C VAL A 28 4.48 -0.56 -4.25
N VAL A 29 3.81 0.50 -3.77
CA VAL A 29 3.25 0.55 -2.40
C VAL A 29 2.34 -0.66 -2.14
N ARG A 30 1.44 -0.95 -3.10
CA ARG A 30 0.51 -2.10 -3.03
C ARG A 30 1.25 -3.44 -2.95
N ASP A 31 2.30 -3.62 -3.75
CA ASP A 31 3.10 -4.84 -3.75
C ASP A 31 3.86 -5.04 -2.43
N ARG A 32 4.52 -3.98 -1.94
CA ARG A 32 5.28 -4.03 -0.68
C ARG A 32 4.39 -4.27 0.52
N ALA A 33 3.25 -3.60 0.60
CA ALA A 33 2.27 -3.82 1.65
C ALA A 33 1.71 -5.26 1.67
N GLN A 34 1.43 -5.85 0.51
CA GLN A 34 1.01 -7.26 0.42
C GLN A 34 2.11 -8.22 0.91
N ASN A 35 3.37 -7.96 0.54
CA ASN A 35 4.50 -8.76 1.00
C ASN A 35 4.68 -8.66 2.53
N VAL A 36 4.45 -7.50 3.13
CA VAL A 36 4.45 -7.35 4.60
C VAL A 36 3.33 -8.17 5.22
N LEU A 37 2.08 -8.04 4.74
CA LEU A 37 0.94 -8.78 5.27
C LEU A 37 1.07 -10.31 5.11
N ALA A 38 1.81 -10.77 4.10
CA ALA A 38 2.13 -12.19 3.95
C ALA A 38 3.11 -12.71 5.01
N LEU A 39 3.97 -11.82 5.55
CA LEU A 39 4.92 -12.13 6.62
C LEU A 39 4.33 -11.89 8.01
N ASP A 40 3.53 -10.83 8.15
CA ASP A 40 2.85 -10.40 9.36
C ASP A 40 1.45 -9.85 9.03
N PRO A 41 0.40 -10.70 9.09
CA PRO A 41 -0.96 -10.30 8.75
C PRO A 41 -1.59 -9.33 9.76
N ASP A 42 -1.00 -9.18 10.96
CA ASP A 42 -1.48 -8.25 12.00
C ASP A 42 -0.87 -6.84 11.83
N ASN A 43 -0.04 -6.63 10.81
CA ASN A 43 0.64 -5.37 10.58
C ASN A 43 -0.31 -4.25 10.13
N GLY A 44 -0.66 -3.37 11.06
CA GLY A 44 -1.58 -2.25 10.81
C GLY A 44 -1.06 -1.21 9.80
N ASP A 45 0.25 -0.98 9.75
CA ASP A 45 0.86 -0.03 8.82
C ASP A 45 0.73 -0.53 7.37
N ALA A 46 1.04 -1.81 7.14
CA ALA A 46 0.89 -2.43 5.83
C ALA A 46 -0.57 -2.47 5.36
N ALA A 47 -1.52 -2.76 6.25
CA ALA A 47 -2.95 -2.69 5.91
C ALA A 47 -3.37 -1.27 5.48
N THR A 48 -2.83 -0.25 6.16
CA THR A 48 -3.08 1.17 5.84
C THR A 48 -2.49 1.55 4.48
N PHE A 49 -1.25 1.16 4.20
CA PHE A 49 -0.60 1.40 2.91
C PHE A 49 -1.31 0.69 1.76
N LEU A 50 -1.76 -0.55 1.97
CA LEU A 50 -2.50 -1.29 0.95
C LEU A 50 -3.82 -0.60 0.60
N ALA A 51 -4.57 -0.15 1.60
CA ALA A 51 -5.82 0.57 1.40
C ALA A 51 -5.61 1.93 0.70
N ALA A 52 -4.55 2.65 1.04
CA ALA A 52 -4.18 3.90 0.38
C ALA A 52 -3.82 3.67 -1.10
N ALA A 53 -2.99 2.67 -1.37
CA ALA A 53 -2.57 2.31 -2.72
C ALA A 53 -3.74 1.85 -3.58
N ASP A 54 -4.64 1.01 -3.06
CA ASP A 54 -5.82 0.56 -3.79
C ASP A 54 -6.73 1.74 -4.18
N ARG A 55 -6.96 2.68 -3.24
CA ARG A 55 -7.70 3.91 -3.52
C ARG A 55 -7.04 4.76 -4.61
N ALA A 56 -5.72 4.98 -4.51
CA ALA A 56 -4.99 5.80 -5.47
C ALA A 56 -4.95 5.19 -6.88
N LEU A 57 -4.83 3.86 -6.97
CA LEU A 57 -4.88 3.13 -8.23
C LEU A 57 -6.30 3.13 -8.82
N ALA A 58 -7.33 3.07 -7.98
CA ALA A 58 -8.73 3.18 -8.39
C ALA A 58 -9.06 4.58 -8.94
N SER A 59 -8.60 5.65 -8.28
CA SER A 59 -8.80 7.02 -8.77
C SER A 59 -7.97 7.35 -10.02
N GLY A 60 -6.80 6.73 -10.20
CA GLY A 60 -6.03 6.82 -11.45
C GLY A 60 -6.69 6.11 -12.65
N SER A 61 -7.59 5.15 -12.41
CA SER A 61 -8.31 4.38 -13.44
C SER A 61 -9.74 4.86 -13.69
N GLN A 62 -10.19 5.92 -13.02
CA GLN A 62 -11.52 6.46 -13.21
C GLN A 62 -11.50 7.53 -14.32
N PRO A 63 -12.08 7.28 -15.52
CA PRO A 63 -12.50 8.41 -16.36
C PRO A 63 -13.48 9.24 -15.52
N PRO A 64 -13.50 10.58 -15.63
CA PRO A 64 -14.38 11.42 -14.82
C PRO A 64 -15.83 11.00 -15.09
N ALA A 65 -16.35 10.12 -14.24
CA ALA A 65 -17.73 9.71 -14.29
C ALA A 65 -18.52 10.92 -13.86
N ALA A 66 -19.10 11.55 -14.88
CA ALA A 66 -20.04 12.65 -14.82
C ALA A 66 -20.84 12.65 -13.52
N THR A 67 -20.79 13.79 -12.83
CA THR A 67 -21.81 14.21 -11.87
C THR A 67 -23.20 13.84 -12.39
N PRO A 68 -23.97 12.94 -11.74
CA PRO A 68 -25.38 12.88 -12.03
C PRO A 68 -25.99 14.15 -11.43
N THR A 69 -26.37 15.08 -12.30
CA THR A 69 -27.13 16.27 -11.95
C THR A 69 -28.41 15.82 -11.22
N PRO A 70 -28.72 16.35 -10.03
CA PRO A 70 -29.95 16.01 -9.34
C PRO A 70 -31.13 16.63 -10.10
N ILE A 71 -32.23 15.86 -10.21
CA ILE A 71 -33.53 16.30 -10.76
C ILE A 71 -34.41 16.79 -9.61
#